data_AF-A0A9W4KBJ3-F1
#
_entry.id   AF-A0A9W4KBJ3-F1
#
_cell.length_a   1.000
_cell.length_b   1.000
_cell.length_c   1.000
_cell.angle_alpha   90.00
_cell.angle_beta   90.00
_cell.angle_gamma   90.00
#
_symmetry.space_group_name_H-M   'P 1'
#
loop_
_entity.id
_entity.type
_entity.pdbx_description
1 polymer ?
#
loop_
_entity_poly.entity_id
_entity_poly.type
_entity_poly.pdbx_seq_one_letter_code
_entity_poly.pdbx_strand_id
1 'polypeptide(L)'
;MFAPTARRAATQASAYAPKYYIPRTTAGMTLGTAVQLGSLAAGFGVAVGSGALFLFGEVPRVRNDILRKLPFLDTYYDRSIPAEDNPF
;
A
#
# COMPACT_ATOMS: atom_id res chain seq x y z
N MET A 1 -34.46 19.14 -36.31
CA MET A 1 -34.98 18.73 -34.99
C MET A 1 -33.94 19.13 -33.95
N PHE A 2 -34.28 19.99 -32.99
CA PHE A 2 -33.32 20.46 -31.97
C PHE A 2 -33.32 19.52 -30.76
N ALA A 3 -32.17 18.99 -30.39
CA ALA A 3 -32.03 18.12 -29.21
C ALA A 3 -32.27 18.94 -27.92
N PRO A 4 -33.02 18.41 -26.94
CA PRO A 4 -33.22 19.09 -25.67
C PRO A 4 -31.88 19.25 -24.94
N THR A 5 -31.64 20.43 -24.37
CA THR A 5 -30.49 20.69 -23.51
C THR A 5 -30.51 19.75 -22.29
N ALA A 6 -29.34 19.37 -21.77
CA ALA A 6 -29.21 18.39 -20.68
C ALA A 6 -30.08 18.71 -19.44
N ARG A 7 -30.33 20.00 -19.15
CA ARG A 7 -31.23 20.44 -18.06
C ARG A 7 -32.71 20.13 -18.34
N ARG A 8 -33.16 20.17 -19.59
CA ARG A 8 -34.53 19.79 -19.99
C ARG A 8 -34.71 18.28 -20.08
N ALA A 9 -33.65 17.54 -20.43
CA ALA A 9 -33.67 16.08 -20.38
C ALA A 9 -33.76 15.56 -18.92
N ALA A 10 -33.05 16.21 -17.99
CA ALA A 10 -33.10 15.85 -16.57
C ALA A 10 -34.47 16.08 -15.91
N THR A 11 -35.27 17.04 -16.41
CA THR A 11 -36.64 17.29 -15.93
C THR A 11 -37.68 16.33 -16.52
N GLN A 12 -37.35 15.62 -17.60
CA GLN A 12 -38.17 14.57 -18.21
C GLN A 12 -37.76 13.15 -17.74
N ALA A 13 -36.80 13.02 -16.83
CA ALA A 13 -36.36 11.73 -16.32
C ALA A 13 -37.45 11.13 -15.42
N SER A 14 -37.93 9.91 -15.75
CA SER A 14 -38.96 9.25 -14.94
C SER A 14 -38.42 8.91 -13.54
N ALA A 15 -39.31 8.85 -12.54
CA ALA A 15 -38.96 8.48 -11.17
C ALA A 15 -38.36 7.06 -11.04
N TYR A 16 -38.61 6.20 -12.04
CA TYR A 16 -38.11 4.82 -12.11
C TYR A 16 -36.91 4.67 -13.05
N ALA A 17 -36.40 5.76 -13.63
CA ALA A 17 -35.23 5.70 -14.49
C ALA A 17 -33.94 5.51 -13.66
N PRO A 18 -32.97 4.73 -14.16
CA PRO A 18 -31.66 4.59 -13.52
C PRO A 18 -30.96 5.95 -13.41
N LYS A 19 -30.54 6.29 -12.19
CA LYS A 19 -29.79 7.53 -11.91
C LYS A 19 -28.32 7.29 -12.16
N TYR A 20 -27.82 7.81 -13.28
CA TYR A 20 -26.40 7.76 -13.60
C TYR A 20 -25.65 8.95 -12.99
N TYR A 21 -24.45 8.70 -12.48
CA TYR A 21 -23.48 9.74 -12.15
C TYR A 21 -22.17 9.42 -12.86
N ILE A 22 -21.43 10.46 -13.24
CA ILE A 22 -20.09 10.30 -13.83
C ILE A 22 -19.11 10.23 -12.65
N PRO A 23 -18.47 9.08 -12.39
CA PRO A 23 -17.48 9.00 -11.32
C PRO A 23 -16.29 9.88 -11.65
N ARG A 24 -15.76 10.57 -10.63
CA ARG A 24 -14.52 11.35 -10.80
C ARG A 24 -13.35 10.39 -10.93
N THR A 25 -12.66 10.45 -12.07
CA THR A 25 -11.49 9.64 -12.36
C THR A 25 -10.26 10.52 -12.53
N THR A 26 -9.10 10.01 -12.12
CA THR A 26 -7.80 10.65 -12.36
C THR A 26 -6.95 9.65 -13.13
N ALA A 27 -6.41 10.06 -14.28
CA ALA A 27 -5.67 9.17 -15.18
C ALA A 27 -6.43 7.86 -15.56
N GLY A 28 -7.77 7.92 -15.64
CA GLY A 28 -8.61 6.77 -15.96
C GLY A 28 -8.91 5.82 -14.79
N MET A 29 -8.38 6.08 -13.59
CA MET A 29 -8.62 5.27 -12.40
C MET A 29 -9.69 5.91 -11.51
N THR A 30 -10.68 5.11 -11.08
CA THR A 30 -11.62 5.51 -10.03
C THR A 30 -10.97 5.30 -8.67
N LEU A 31 -11.47 5.99 -7.63
CA LEU A 31 -11.00 5.79 -6.26
C LEU A 31 -11.16 4.32 -5.82
N GLY A 32 -12.26 3.66 -6.19
CA GLY A 32 -12.48 2.25 -5.86
C GLY A 32 -11.43 1.34 -6.47
N THR A 33 -11.08 1.57 -7.75
CA THR A 33 -10.02 0.81 -8.43
C THR A 33 -8.67 1.05 -7.79
N ALA A 34 -8.36 2.30 -7.40
CA ALA A 34 -7.10 2.64 -6.73
C ALA A 34 -6.98 1.95 -5.37
N VAL A 35 -8.05 1.92 -4.58
CA VAL A 35 -8.08 1.22 -3.30
C VAL A 35 -7.89 -0.28 -3.51
N GLN A 36 -8.59 -0.89 -4.46
CA GLN A 36 -8.48 -2.31 -4.74
C GLN A 36 -7.06 -2.73 -5.13
N LEU A 37 -6.44 -1.98 -6.06
CA LEU A 37 -5.06 -2.25 -6.49
C LEU A 37 -4.06 -1.95 -5.38
N GLY A 38 -4.29 -0.88 -4.60
CA GLY A 38 -3.47 -0.53 -3.45
C GLY A 38 -3.48 -1.63 -2.38
N SER A 39 -4.64 -2.20 -2.06
CA SER A 39 -4.75 -3.32 -1.12
C SER A 39 -4.03 -4.57 -1.63
N LEU A 40 -4.14 -4.88 -2.93
CA LEU A 40 -3.42 -6.01 -3.53
C LEU A 40 -1.90 -5.80 -3.48
N ALA A 41 -1.44 -4.61 -3.88
CA ALA A 41 -0.02 -4.25 -3.86
C ALA A 41 0.56 -4.26 -2.44
N ALA A 42 -0.22 -3.83 -1.44
CA ALA A 42 0.19 -3.89 -0.03
C ALA A 42 0.47 -5.34 0.40
N GLY A 43 -0.38 -6.30 0.01
CA GLY A 43 -0.15 -7.72 0.30
C GLY A 43 1.17 -8.24 -0.27
N PHE A 44 1.46 -7.93 -1.55
CA PHE A 44 2.75 -8.26 -2.16
C PHE A 44 3.92 -7.53 -1.51
N GLY A 45 3.74 -6.26 -1.14
CA GLY A 45 4.75 -5.47 -0.44
C GLY A 45 5.16 -6.09 0.89
N VAL A 46 4.20 -6.61 1.67
CA VAL A 46 4.49 -7.34 2.91
C VAL A 46 5.26 -8.61 2.62
N ALA A 47 4.86 -9.40 1.63
CA ALA A 47 5.52 -10.66 1.29
C ALA A 47 6.96 -10.47 0.80
N VAL A 48 7.19 -9.49 -0.09
CA VAL A 48 8.53 -9.17 -0.60
C VAL A 48 9.36 -8.52 0.51
N GLY A 49 8.77 -7.62 1.31
CA GLY A 49 9.45 -6.96 2.43
C GLY A 49 9.92 -7.96 3.48
N SER A 50 9.08 -8.90 3.90
CA SER A 50 9.47 -9.94 4.85
C SER A 50 10.54 -10.88 4.27
N GLY A 51 10.40 -11.27 3.00
CA GLY A 51 11.42 -12.06 2.30
C GLY A 51 12.77 -11.35 2.22
N ALA A 52 12.77 -10.06 1.89
CA ALA A 52 13.99 -9.25 1.85
C ALA A 52 14.64 -9.12 3.23
N LEU A 53 13.85 -8.90 4.29
CA LEU A 53 14.36 -8.86 5.66
C LEU A 53 14.96 -10.20 6.10
N PHE A 54 14.36 -11.32 5.69
CA PHE A 54 14.92 -12.65 5.95
C PHE A 54 16.27 -12.86 5.25
N LEU A 55 16.36 -12.52 3.97
CA LEU A 55 17.60 -12.69 3.19
C LEU A 55 18.71 -11.73 3.63
N PHE A 56 18.38 -10.49 3.99
CA PHE A 56 19.36 -9.47 4.39
C PHE A 56 19.55 -9.33 5.90
N GLY A 57 19.00 -10.23 6.71
CA GLY A 57 19.09 -10.15 8.17
C GLY A 57 20.52 -10.20 8.73
N GLU A 58 21.48 -10.69 7.94
CA GLU A 58 22.90 -10.72 8.33
C GLU A 58 23.63 -9.41 8.05
N VAL A 59 23.09 -8.54 7.20
CA VAL A 59 23.70 -7.25 6.89
C VAL A 59 23.64 -6.37 8.14
N PRO A 60 24.77 -5.86 8.67
CA PRO A 60 24.81 -5.16 9.96
C PRO A 60 23.81 -4.00 10.06
N ARG A 61 23.61 -3.26 8.96
CA ARG A 61 22.64 -2.16 8.90
C ARG A 61 21.19 -2.64 9.00
N VAL A 62 20.80 -3.66 8.24
CA VAL A 62 19.43 -4.21 8.28
C VAL A 62 19.14 -4.80 9.66
N ARG A 63 20.11 -5.52 10.23
CA ARG A 63 20.00 -6.10 11.56
C ARG A 63 19.80 -5.04 12.63
N ASN A 64 20.69 -4.06 12.71
CA ASN A 64 20.70 -3.08 13.80
C ASN A 64 19.64 -1.99 13.63
N ASP A 65 19.38 -1.54 12.40
CA ASP A 65 18.48 -0.41 12.17
C ASP A 65 17.01 -0.81 12.04
N ILE A 66 16.73 -2.07 11.69
CA ILE A 66 15.38 -2.59 11.46
C ILE A 66 15.06 -3.73 12.41
N LEU A 67 15.77 -4.86 12.32
CA LEU A 67 15.38 -6.09 13.02
C LEU A 67 15.49 -5.99 14.55
N ARG A 68 16.55 -5.32 15.06
CA ARG A 68 16.72 -5.08 16.50
C ARG A 68 15.72 -4.09 17.10
N LYS A 69 15.04 -3.28 16.29
CA LYS A 69 14.00 -2.35 16.76
C LYS A 69 12.65 -3.03 16.97
N LEU A 70 12.49 -4.26 16.48
CA LEU A 70 11.26 -5.02 16.71
C LEU A 70 11.24 -5.54 18.15
N PRO A 71 10.12 -5.39 18.87
CA PRO A 71 10.00 -5.98 20.19
C PRO A 71 10.19 -7.50 20.08
N PHE A 72 10.80 -8.10 21.11
CA PHE A 72 11.13 -9.54 21.19
C PHE A 72 12.27 -10.05 20.31
N LEU A 73 12.75 -9.28 19.31
CA LEU A 73 13.84 -9.72 18.40
C LEU A 73 15.21 -9.09 18.70
N ASP A 74 15.28 -8.09 19.58
CA ASP A 74 16.53 -7.39 19.90
C ASP A 74 17.64 -8.34 20.39
N THR A 75 17.35 -9.17 21.39
CA THR A 75 18.33 -10.10 21.97
C THR A 75 18.73 -11.22 21.00
N TYR A 76 17.80 -11.66 20.13
CA TYR A 76 18.10 -12.71 19.14
C TYR A 76 19.09 -12.23 18.07
N TYR A 77 19.00 -10.96 17.69
CA TYR A 77 19.89 -10.35 16.69
C TYR A 77 21.08 -9.61 17.30
N ASP A 78 21.29 -9.69 18.61
CA ASP A 78 22.47 -9.11 19.24
C ASP A 78 23.69 -9.98 18.93
N ARG A 79 24.68 -9.39 18.25
CA ARG A 79 26.00 -10.00 18.04
C ARG A 79 27.07 -9.15 18.70
N SER A 80 26.78 -8.64 19.90
CA SER A 80 27.76 -7.94 20.72
C SER A 80 28.85 -8.94 21.14
N ILE A 81 30.09 -8.59 20.85
CA ILE A 81 31.27 -9.29 21.33
C ILE A 81 31.82 -8.43 22.46
N PRO A 82 32.12 -8.98 23.64
CA PRO A 82 32.74 -8.21 24.70
C PRO A 82 34.06 -7.62 24.19
N ALA A 83 34.35 -6.37 24.56
CA ALA A 83 35.46 -5.62 23.98
C ALA A 83 36.83 -6.28 24.21
N GLU A 84 36.96 -7.10 25.25
CA GLU A 84 38.16 -7.87 25.58
C GLU A 84 38.43 -9.03 24.61
N ASP A 85 37.38 -9.59 23.99
CA ASP A 85 37.50 -10.69 23.01
C ASP A 85 37.64 -10.19 21.56
N ASN A 86 37.60 -8.87 21.36
CA ASN A 86 37.70 -8.29 20.04
C ASN A 86 39.16 -7.89 19.71
N PRO A 87 39.83 -8.56 18.76
CA PRO A 87 41.19 -8.22 18.38
C PRO A 87 41.32 -6.93 17.54
N PHE A 88 40.22 -6.21 17.26
CA PHE A 88 40.19 -4.97 16.48
C PHE A 88 39.23 -3.91 17.03
#